data_AF-A0A9N9I5A1-F1
#
_entry.id   AF-A0A9N9I5A1-F1
#
_cell.length_a   1.000
_cell.length_b   1.000
_cell.length_c   1.000
_cell.angle_alpha   90.00
_cell.angle_beta   90.00
_cell.angle_gamma   90.00
#
_symmetry.space_group_name_H-M   'P 1'
#
loop_
_entity.id
_entity.type
_entity.pdbx_description
1 polymer ?
#
loop_
_entity_poly.entity_id
_entity_poly.type
_entity_poly.pdbx_seq_one_letter_code
_entity_poly.pdbx_strand_id
1 'polypeptide(L)'
;RAKIIQVGEKGTRFTVILCVQNLAEQGEIKVSCKIIKNIRKKNKKKNEEKEKKGTNAVDLHDFLLGINFPNNSYILLDNAKIHHASKSLIKEKRLPIKELAVKKGIILKYLPARAPMIQPAELFINNIKGFIKSKLKEFIGRKQS
;
A
#
# COMPACT_ATOMS: atom_id res chain seq x y z
N ARG A 1 -25.06 3.71 5.74
CA ARG A 1 -24.58 4.98 6.37
C ARG A 1 -23.14 4.78 6.84
N ALA A 2 -22.19 5.60 6.40
CA ALA A 2 -20.79 5.53 6.87
C ALA A 2 -20.70 6.08 8.31
N LYS A 3 -20.05 5.33 9.20
CA LYS A 3 -19.87 5.71 10.61
C LYS A 3 -18.50 6.38 10.76
N ILE A 4 -18.48 7.67 11.15
CA ILE A 4 -17.23 8.41 11.39
C ILE A 4 -16.72 7.99 12.78
N ILE A 5 -15.47 7.52 12.84
CA ILE A 5 -14.81 7.08 14.08
C ILE A 5 -14.27 8.31 14.79
N GLN A 6 -14.60 8.49 16.07
CA GLN A 6 -14.11 9.60 16.89
C GLN A 6 -12.63 9.44 17.25
N VAL A 7 -11.96 10.55 17.57
CA VAL A 7 -10.57 10.55 18.06
C VAL A 7 -10.51 9.74 19.37
N GLY A 8 -9.79 8.61 19.35
CA GLY A 8 -9.68 7.70 20.50
C GLY A 8 -10.49 6.40 20.38
N GLU A 9 -11.45 6.31 19.46
CA GLU A 9 -12.15 5.05 19.20
C GLU A 9 -11.24 4.04 18.47
N LYS A 10 -11.25 2.78 18.95
CA LYS A 10 -10.51 1.67 18.32
C LYS A 10 -11.16 1.31 16.98
N GLY A 11 -10.69 1.95 15.92
CA GLY A 11 -11.11 1.64 14.55
C GLY A 11 -10.47 0.39 13.96
N THR A 12 -11.13 -0.18 12.95
CA THR A 12 -10.50 -1.20 12.10
C THR A 12 -9.37 -0.56 11.31
N ARG A 13 -8.15 -1.09 11.46
CA ARG A 13 -6.99 -0.60 10.71
C ARG A 13 -6.90 -1.35 9.39
N PHE A 14 -6.62 -0.61 8.32
CA PHE A 14 -6.35 -1.17 7.00
C PHE A 14 -4.97 -0.72 6.54
N THR A 15 -4.30 -1.58 5.79
CA THR A 15 -3.12 -1.21 5.00
C THR A 15 -3.51 -1.23 3.53
N VAL A 16 -3.03 -0.26 2.76
CA VAL A 16 -3.30 -0.18 1.33
C VAL A 16 -1.97 -0.28 0.60
N ILE A 17 -1.91 -1.16 -0.40
CA ILE A 17 -0.85 -1.12 -1.42
C ILE A 17 -1.46 -0.41 -2.64
N LEU A 18 -0.80 0.63 -3.11
CA LEU A 18 -1.23 1.44 -4.24
C LEU A 18 -0.16 1.37 -5.34
N CYS A 19 -0.60 1.16 -6.59
CA CYS A 19 0.23 1.28 -7.77
C CYS A 19 -0.47 2.22 -8.74
N VAL A 20 0.23 3.29 -9.14
CA VAL A 20 -0.23 4.24 -10.16
C VAL A 20 0.68 4.05 -11.36
N GLN A 21 0.10 3.68 -12.49
CA GLN A 21 0.78 3.47 -13.75
C GLN A 21 0.42 4.64 -14.66
N ASN A 22 1.44 5.37 -15.13
CA ASN A 22 1.28 6.33 -16.21
C ASN A 22 1.44 5.58 -17.53
N LEU A 23 0.34 5.40 -18.27
CA LEU A 23 0.32 4.79 -19.59
C LEU A 23 0.31 5.92 -20.61
N ALA A 24 1.42 6.67 -20.66
CA ALA A 24 1.51 7.92 -21.42
C ALA A 24 1.20 7.76 -22.92
N GLU A 25 1.55 6.62 -23.51
CA GLU A 25 1.22 6.27 -24.90
C GLU A 25 -0.29 6.12 -25.15
N GLN A 26 -1.07 5.90 -24.09
CA GLN A 26 -2.53 5.74 -24.12
C GLN A 26 -3.26 6.96 -23.55
N GLY A 27 -2.54 7.97 -23.05
CA GLY A 27 -3.15 9.12 -22.38
C GLY A 27 -3.88 8.76 -21.07
N GLU A 28 -3.59 7.60 -20.48
CA GLU A 28 -4.34 7.04 -19.36
C GLU A 28 -3.49 6.89 -18.09
N ILE A 29 -4.13 7.14 -16.94
CA ILE A 29 -3.57 6.80 -15.62
C ILE A 29 -4.34 5.61 -15.08
N LYS A 30 -3.66 4.47 -14.94
CA LYS A 30 -4.23 3.27 -14.33
C LYS A 30 -3.84 3.19 -12.86
N VAL A 31 -4.85 3.06 -12.00
CA VAL A 31 -4.65 2.91 -10.56
C VAL A 31 -5.07 1.51 -10.13
N SER A 32 -4.13 0.75 -9.57
CA SER A 32 -4.38 -0.56 -8.98
C SER A 32 -4.19 -0.49 -7.47
N CYS A 33 -5.08 -1.09 -6.69
CA CYS A 33 -4.99 -1.08 -5.24
C CYS A 33 -5.32 -2.44 -4.62
N LYS A 34 -4.69 -2.73 -3.47
CA LYS A 34 -5.00 -3.88 -2.63
C LYS A 34 -5.20 -3.42 -1.20
N ILE A 35 -6.39 -3.67 -0.67
CA ILE A 35 -6.77 -3.32 0.71
C ILE A 35 -6.56 -4.55 1.59
N ILE A 36 -5.80 -4.39 2.66
CA ILE A 36 -5.48 -5.45 3.62
C ILE A 36 -6.04 -5.05 4.97
N LYS A 37 -7.01 -5.84 5.47
CA LYS A 37 -7.57 -5.64 6.81
C LYS A 37 -6.56 -6.12 7.86
N ASN A 38 -6.13 -5.22 8.74
CA ASN A 38 -5.25 -5.56 9.85
C ASN A 38 -6.11 -6.10 10.99
N ILE A 39 -6.19 -7.43 11.09
CA ILE A 39 -6.97 -8.10 12.13
C ILE A 39 -6.10 -8.25 13.38
N ARG A 40 -6.66 -7.88 14.54
CA ARG A 40 -6.14 -8.30 15.84
C ARG A 40 -6.69 -9.68 16.16
N LYS A 41 -5.83 -10.70 16.20
CA LYS A 41 -6.23 -12.03 16.67
C LYS A 41 -5.90 -12.12 18.17
N LYS A 42 -6.91 -12.33 19.00
CA LYS A 42 -6.72 -12.79 20.39
C LYS A 42 -6.39 -14.29 20.34
N ASN A 43 -5.22 -14.68 20.85
CA ASN A 43 -4.94 -16.08 21.10
C ASN A 43 -5.62 -16.51 22.41
N LYS A 44 -6.44 -17.56 22.39
CA LYS A 44 -7.08 -18.11 23.60
C LYS A 44 -6.11 -18.88 24.53
N LYS A 45 -4.91 -19.24 24.05
CA LYS A 45 -3.94 -20.10 24.75
C LYS A 45 -2.75 -19.39 25.41
N LYS A 46 -2.52 -18.13 25.05
CA LYS A 46 -1.52 -17.22 25.64
C LYS A 46 -2.18 -15.86 25.60
N ASN A 47 -2.25 -15.12 26.71
CA ASN A 47 -2.77 -13.75 26.80
C ASN A 47 -1.94 -12.73 25.97
N GLU A 48 -1.56 -13.07 24.75
CA GLU A 48 -0.79 -12.27 23.82
C GLU A 48 -1.68 -11.93 22.62
N GLU A 49 -1.99 -10.64 22.45
CA GLU A 49 -2.59 -10.13 21.23
C GLU A 49 -1.55 -10.19 20.10
N LYS A 50 -1.69 -11.12 19.15
CA LYS A 50 -0.90 -11.07 17.90
C LYS A 50 -1.61 -10.13 16.93
N GLU A 51 -1.17 -8.86 16.95
CA GLU A 51 -1.58 -7.86 15.95
C GLU A 51 -0.86 -8.15 14.62
N LYS A 52 -1.59 -8.34 13.51
CA LYS A 52 -0.97 -8.26 12.18
C LYS A 52 -0.58 -6.80 11.95
N LYS A 53 0.69 -6.47 12.21
CA LYS A 53 1.25 -5.11 12.08
C LYS A 53 1.49 -4.74 10.61
N GLY A 54 0.41 -4.63 9.84
CA GLY A 54 0.44 -4.10 8.47
C GLY A 54 0.76 -5.13 7.38
N THR A 55 1.27 -4.62 6.26
CA THR A 55 1.64 -5.39 5.06
C THR A 55 3.01 -6.05 5.22
N ASN A 56 3.15 -7.26 4.69
CA ASN A 56 4.44 -7.96 4.62
C ASN A 56 4.94 -8.12 3.17
N ALA A 57 6.13 -8.70 3.00
CA ALA A 57 6.71 -8.92 1.68
C ALA A 57 5.89 -9.87 0.78
N VAL A 58 5.21 -10.85 1.37
CA VAL A 58 4.34 -11.79 0.64
C VAL A 58 3.12 -11.06 0.07
N ASP A 59 2.50 -10.21 0.88
CA ASP A 59 1.35 -9.39 0.50
C ASP A 59 1.68 -8.50 -0.71
N LEU A 60 2.90 -7.93 -0.74
CA LEU A 60 3.44 -7.16 -1.87
C LEU A 60 3.77 -8.03 -3.07
N HIS A 61 4.43 -9.17 -2.87
CA HIS A 61 4.75 -10.10 -3.95
C HIS A 61 3.49 -10.52 -4.71
N ASP A 62 2.45 -10.95 -3.97
CA ASP A 62 1.16 -11.34 -4.55
C ASP A 62 0.50 -10.20 -5.32
N PHE A 63 0.63 -8.97 -4.81
CA PHE A 63 0.10 -7.80 -5.49
C PHE A 63 0.82 -7.53 -6.82
N LEU A 64 2.15 -7.53 -6.82
CA LEU A 64 2.95 -7.36 -8.03
C LEU A 64 2.70 -8.47 -9.04
N LEU A 65 2.49 -9.70 -8.58
CA LEU A 65 2.19 -10.85 -9.45
C LEU A 65 0.85 -10.68 -10.17
N GLY A 66 -0.16 -10.12 -9.50
CA GLY A 66 -1.49 -9.86 -10.05
C GLY A 66 -1.61 -8.65 -10.97
N ILE A 67 -0.63 -7.75 -11.01
CA ILE A 67 -0.66 -6.57 -11.89
C ILE A 67 -0.02 -6.91 -13.24
N ASN A 68 -0.69 -6.57 -14.33
CA ASN A 68 -0.05 -6.58 -15.64
C ASN A 68 0.73 -5.27 -15.85
N PHE A 69 2.04 -5.40 -16.09
CA PHE A 69 2.91 -4.27 -16.39
C PHE A 69 3.31 -4.35 -17.86
N PRO A 70 3.31 -3.23 -18.60
CA PRO A 70 4.00 -3.16 -19.88
C PRO A 70 5.46 -3.61 -19.74
N ASN A 71 6.03 -4.20 -20.78
CA ASN A 71 7.46 -4.54 -20.79
C ASN A 71 8.30 -3.26 -20.58
N ASN A 72 9.43 -3.41 -19.88
CA ASN A 72 10.33 -2.30 -19.50
C ASN A 72 9.68 -1.24 -18.61
N SER A 73 8.68 -1.62 -17.82
CA SER A 73 8.06 -0.72 -16.84
C SER A 73 9.03 -0.35 -15.72
N TYR A 74 9.16 0.94 -15.43
CA TYR A 74 9.88 1.41 -14.26
C TYR A 74 8.94 1.49 -13.06
N ILE A 75 9.29 0.81 -11.97
CA ILE A 75 8.60 0.98 -10.69
C ILE A 75 9.52 1.72 -9.73
N LEU A 76 9.04 2.86 -9.25
CA LEU A 76 9.69 3.66 -8.23
C LEU A 76 9.21 3.22 -6.84
N LEU A 77 10.13 2.77 -6.00
CA LEU A 77 9.89 2.29 -4.65
C LEU A 77 10.69 3.11 -3.64
N ASP A 78 10.18 3.26 -2.42
CA ASP A 78 11.01 3.71 -1.30
C ASP A 78 11.96 2.59 -0.82
N ASN A 79 12.82 2.90 0.14
CA ASN A 79 13.79 1.96 0.69
C ASN A 79 13.20 1.09 1.83
N ALA A 80 11.88 0.83 1.82
CA ALA A 80 11.25 0.00 2.85
C ALA A 80 11.78 -1.43 2.83
N LYS A 81 11.95 -2.02 4.02
CA LYS A 81 12.50 -3.38 4.19
C LYS A 81 11.74 -4.45 3.38
N ILE A 82 10.43 -4.28 3.19
CA ILE A 82 9.61 -5.22 2.42
C ILE A 82 9.97 -5.23 0.93
N HIS A 83 10.50 -4.14 0.37
CA HIS A 83 10.91 -4.04 -1.04
C HIS A 83 12.23 -4.76 -1.33
N HIS A 84 13.02 -5.04 -0.28
CA HIS A 84 14.31 -5.72 -0.35
C HIS A 84 14.25 -7.14 0.25
N ALA A 85 13.08 -7.58 0.67
CA ALA A 85 12.92 -8.86 1.33
C ALA A 85 13.21 -10.02 0.36
N SER A 86 14.15 -10.88 0.73
CA SER A 86 14.48 -12.12 0.02
C SER A 86 14.23 -13.34 0.91
N LYS A 87 14.85 -13.36 2.09
CA LYS A 87 14.76 -14.49 3.05
C LYS A 87 13.33 -14.88 3.40
N SER A 88 12.46 -13.89 3.66
CA SER A 88 11.06 -14.16 4.00
C SER A 88 10.24 -14.70 2.82
N LEU A 89 10.57 -14.32 1.59
CA LEU A 89 9.90 -14.82 0.38
C LEU A 89 10.36 -16.24 0.05
N ILE A 90 11.67 -16.50 0.14
CA ILE A 90 12.25 -17.83 -0.10
C ILE A 90 11.68 -18.85 0.89
N LYS A 91 11.54 -18.48 2.17
CA LYS A 91 10.92 -19.34 3.19
C LYS A 91 9.49 -19.75 2.81
N GLU A 92 8.76 -18.87 2.14
CA GLU A 92 7.38 -19.08 1.68
C GLU A 92 7.32 -19.64 0.24
N LYS A 93 8.43 -20.19 -0.28
CA LYS A 93 8.56 -20.76 -1.64
C LYS A 93 8.22 -19.78 -2.77
N ARG A 94 8.63 -18.52 -2.60
CA ARG A 94 8.38 -17.43 -3.56
C ARG A 94 9.68 -16.81 -4.03
N LEU A 95 9.65 -16.22 -5.23
CA LEU A 95 10.77 -15.47 -5.78
C LEU A 95 10.99 -14.18 -4.96
N PRO A 96 12.23 -13.79 -4.69
CA PRO A 96 12.55 -12.44 -4.23
C PRO A 96 11.96 -11.36 -5.14
N ILE A 97 11.60 -10.20 -4.57
CA ILE A 97 10.96 -9.10 -5.33
C ILE A 97 11.78 -8.69 -6.57
N LYS A 98 13.11 -8.66 -6.45
CA LYS A 98 14.00 -8.34 -7.58
C LYS A 98 13.88 -9.36 -8.73
N GLU A 99 13.84 -10.65 -8.40
CA GLU A 99 13.73 -11.72 -9.41
C GLU A 99 12.33 -11.74 -10.04
N LEU A 100 11.29 -11.53 -9.23
CA LEU A 100 9.92 -11.35 -9.74
C LEU A 100 9.86 -10.16 -10.71
N ALA A 101 10.50 -9.05 -10.39
CA ALA A 101 10.53 -7.87 -11.25
C ALA A 101 11.20 -8.17 -12.60
N VAL A 102 12.36 -8.82 -12.59
CA VAL A 102 13.05 -9.24 -13.83
C VAL A 102 12.16 -10.15 -14.68
N LYS A 103 11.52 -11.16 -14.07
CA LYS A 103 10.61 -12.07 -14.78
C LYS A 103 9.42 -11.35 -15.42
N LYS A 104 8.99 -10.23 -14.83
CA LYS A 104 7.87 -9.41 -15.33
C LYS A 104 8.32 -8.26 -16.23
N GLY A 105 9.59 -8.18 -16.60
CA GLY A 105 10.11 -7.07 -17.42
C GLY A 105 10.06 -5.72 -16.69
N ILE A 106 10.14 -5.72 -15.37
CA ILE A 106 10.06 -4.53 -14.52
C ILE A 106 11.47 -4.10 -14.10
N ILE A 107 11.74 -2.81 -14.22
CA ILE A 107 12.96 -2.17 -13.73
C ILE A 107 12.64 -1.49 -12.40
N LEU A 108 13.17 -2.03 -11.30
CA LEU A 108 13.01 -1.44 -9.97
C LEU A 108 13.97 -0.26 -9.80
N LYS A 109 13.42 0.90 -9.41
CA LYS A 109 14.18 2.08 -8.97
C LYS A 109 13.86 2.36 -7.52
N TYR A 110 14.89 2.53 -6.71
CA TYR A 110 14.76 2.80 -5.29
C TYR A 110 15.10 4.25 -5.02
N LEU A 111 14.22 4.93 -4.28
CA LEU A 111 14.48 6.28 -3.82
C LEU A 111 15.55 6.31 -2.73
N PRO A 112 16.32 7.41 -2.63
CA PRO A 112 17.16 7.69 -1.48
C PRO A 112 16.39 7.56 -0.16
N ALA A 113 17.10 7.15 0.89
CA ALA A 113 16.50 7.05 2.21
C ALA A 113 15.97 8.43 2.66
N ARG A 114 14.79 8.44 3.29
CA ARG A 114 14.14 9.65 3.85
C ARG A 114 13.89 10.76 2.83
N ALA A 115 13.57 10.40 1.59
CA ALA A 115 13.24 11.36 0.52
C ALA A 115 11.76 11.31 0.11
N PRO A 116 10.80 11.59 1.02
CA PRO A 116 9.37 11.54 0.69
C PRO A 116 8.96 12.63 -0.32
N MET A 117 9.69 13.74 -0.39
CA MET A 117 9.35 14.87 -1.27
C MET A 117 9.44 14.55 -2.76
N ILE A 118 10.26 13.55 -3.12
CA ILE A 118 10.43 13.10 -4.50
C ILE A 118 9.62 11.84 -4.82
N GLN A 119 8.84 11.32 -3.87
CA GLN A 119 8.00 10.14 -4.05
C GLN A 119 6.61 10.57 -4.55
N PRO A 120 6.24 10.31 -5.82
CA PRO A 120 4.95 10.75 -6.36
C PRO A 120 3.75 10.17 -5.60
N ALA A 121 3.93 8.98 -5.02
CA ALA A 121 2.91 8.35 -4.18
C ALA A 121 2.58 9.17 -2.92
N GLU A 122 3.55 9.89 -2.33
CA GLU A 122 3.30 10.74 -1.16
C GLU A 122 2.42 11.94 -1.53
N LEU A 123 2.65 12.56 -2.69
CA LEU A 123 1.78 13.62 -3.20
C LEU A 123 0.34 13.11 -3.39
N PHE A 124 0.19 11.93 -4.00
CA PHE A 124 -1.12 11.29 -4.17
C PHE A 124 -1.82 11.01 -2.83
N ILE A 125 -1.09 10.45 -1.86
CA ILE A 125 -1.63 10.16 -0.52
C ILE A 125 -2.04 11.46 0.18
N ASN A 126 -1.26 12.53 0.06
CA ASN A 126 -1.59 13.82 0.64
C ASN A 126 -2.84 14.45 0.01
N ASN A 127 -3.01 14.33 -1.31
CA ASN A 127 -4.23 14.74 -2.00
C ASN A 127 -5.46 13.94 -1.52
N ILE A 128 -5.32 12.62 -1.36
CA ILE A 128 -6.39 11.76 -0.83
C ILE A 128 -6.75 12.18 0.61
N LYS A 129 -5.76 12.42 1.47
CA LYS A 129 -5.99 12.90 2.85
C LYS A 129 -6.73 14.24 2.86
N GLY A 130 -6.30 15.18 2.00
CA GLY A 130 -6.95 16.48 1.85
C GLY A 130 -8.41 16.36 1.41
N PHE A 131 -8.68 15.54 0.39
CA PHE A 131 -10.03 15.27 -0.10
C PHE A 131 -10.93 14.66 0.99
N ILE A 132 -10.45 13.63 1.70
CA ILE A 132 -11.20 13.00 2.79
C ILE A 132 -11.51 14.02 3.89
N LYS A 133 -10.53 14.83 4.30
CA LYS A 133 -10.72 15.86 5.34
C LYS A 133 -11.76 16.90 4.93
N SER A 134 -11.73 17.34 3.67
CA SER A 134 -12.72 18.27 3.12
C SER A 134 -14.12 17.69 3.13
N LYS A 135 -14.29 16.45 2.63
CA LYS A 135 -15.58 15.76 2.65
C LYS A 135 -16.11 15.51 4.06
N LEU A 136 -15.22 15.24 5.01
CA LEU A 136 -15.62 15.07 6.41
C LEU A 136 -16.17 16.37 7.01
N LYS A 137 -15.55 17.52 6.70
CA LYS A 137 -16.03 18.85 7.11
C LYS A 137 -17.39 19.17 6.51
N GLU A 138 -17.58 18.93 5.21
CA GLU A 138 -18.86 19.12 4.51
C GLU A 138 -19.98 18.31 5.19
N PHE A 139 -19.69 17.05 5.56
CA PHE A 139 -20.66 16.17 6.22
C PHE A 139 -21.01 16.60 7.65
N ILE A 140 -20.03 17.10 8.41
CA ILE A 140 -20.27 17.62 9.77
C ILE A 140 -21.05 18.94 9.71
N GLY A 141 -20.71 19.84 8.78
CA GLY A 141 -21.41 21.10 8.58
C GLY A 141 -22.90 20.90 8.24
N ARG A 142 -23.22 19.92 7.39
CA ARG A 142 -24.61 19.53 7.06
C ARG A 142 -25.41 18.89 8.20
N LYS A 143 -24.76 18.52 9.31
CA LYS A 143 -25.44 17.99 10.51
C LYS A 143 -25.74 19.06 11.55
N GLN A 144 -25.19 20.26 11.38
CA GLN A 144 -25.39 21.40 12.30
C GLN A 144 -26.35 22.46 11.73
N SER A 145 -26.79 22.30 10.48
CA SER A 145 -27.89 23.03 9.82
C SER A 145 -29.16 22.18 9.82
#